data_AF-A0A6P2BMZ3-F1
#
_entry.id   AF-A0A6P2BMZ3-F1
#
_cell.length_a   1.000
_cell.length_b   1.000
_cell.length_c   1.000
_cell.angle_alpha   90.00
_cell.angle_beta   90.00
_cell.angle_gamma   90.00
#
_symmetry.space_group_name_H-M   'P 1'
#
loop_
_entity.id
_entity.type
_entity.pdbx_description
1 polymer ?
#
loop_
_entity_poly.entity_id
_entity_poly.type
_entity_poly.pdbx_seq_one_letter_code
_entity_poly.pdbx_strand_id
1 'polypeptide(L)'
;MGPELIERAIRLRQGLGAAGGLAAASQFVATQRGLSRADRGLIADWEANHVRGVFEIRSIARRDNAGQAVIALNLVDDLDYRIYGLSTAPSTVSPGAVTPESGGFFAGTMLPLTEDDSAWLVAGDEIGYPKADARQVARLAIDLATREPDLVFRNQEKARQGWVYMRRDREEFVAFFGADELVLPTPEAEGRLNAYYKMRRDSALAARGRHRAVSDTGETTFVMPDGFFEFDTVGIIYDELDGFVVVPEYGMLRAMFADPSLAADPQHANVLRAYLREDSIPPLPLRRMAAAYPDGVDAVFRRVLGNRAFSWRQNGDTLLRKRKPGYYEAEPAPGVAVLSDRVMALARGAS
;
A
#
# COMPACT_ATOMS: atom_id res chain seq x y z
N MET A 1 29.87 12.24 0.55
CA MET A 1 29.11 13.10 1.47
C MET A 1 30.06 13.73 2.48
N GLY A 2 29.92 15.02 2.77
CA GLY A 2 30.72 15.72 3.80
C GLY A 2 29.94 15.88 5.12
N PRO A 3 30.64 16.07 6.26
CA PRO A 3 30.01 16.19 7.58
C PRO A 3 29.12 17.44 7.70
N GLU A 4 29.46 18.51 6.97
CA GLU A 4 28.68 19.74 6.92
C GLU A 4 27.25 19.53 6.41
N LEU A 5 27.04 18.58 5.47
CA LEU A 5 25.71 18.27 4.97
C LEU A 5 24.84 17.66 6.07
N ILE A 6 25.39 16.71 6.84
CA ILE A 6 24.66 16.04 7.92
C ILE A 6 24.33 17.02 9.03
N GLU A 7 25.28 17.86 9.45
CA GLU A 7 25.02 18.88 10.47
C GLU A 7 23.96 19.89 10.02
N ARG A 8 24.03 20.32 8.75
CA ARG A 8 23.03 21.20 8.14
C ARG A 8 21.66 20.53 8.08
N ALA A 9 21.59 19.28 7.67
CA ALA A 9 20.35 18.51 7.61
C ALA A 9 19.75 18.31 9.02
N ILE A 10 20.56 18.03 10.04
CA ILE A 10 20.11 17.94 11.44
C ILE A 10 19.46 19.25 11.90
N ARG A 11 20.07 20.41 11.58
CA ARG A 11 19.51 21.73 11.92
C ARG A 11 18.18 21.98 11.21
N LEU A 12 18.10 21.68 9.91
CA LEU A 12 16.87 21.81 9.14
C LEU A 12 15.75 20.92 9.70
N ARG A 13 16.07 19.65 9.99
CA ARG A 13 15.14 18.69 10.60
C ARG A 13 14.62 19.19 11.94
N GLN A 14 15.48 19.71 12.81
CA GLN A 14 15.07 20.28 14.10
C GLN A 14 14.11 21.47 13.92
N GLY A 15 14.42 22.37 12.98
CA GLY A 15 13.55 23.50 12.66
C GLY A 15 12.19 23.05 12.11
N LEU A 16 12.19 22.04 11.23
CA LEU A 16 10.97 21.46 10.67
C LEU A 16 10.14 20.74 11.74
N GLY A 17 10.77 19.97 12.62
CA GLY A 17 10.11 19.32 13.76
C GLY A 17 9.43 20.33 14.68
N ALA A 18 10.09 21.45 14.98
CA ALA A 18 9.50 22.54 15.77
C ALA A 18 8.31 23.23 15.07
N ALA A 19 8.25 23.16 13.73
CA ALA A 19 7.16 23.72 12.93
C ALA A 19 5.98 22.75 12.74
N GLY A 20 6.05 21.51 13.24
CA GLY A 20 5.00 20.50 13.07
C GLY A 20 5.41 19.28 12.23
N GLY A 21 6.69 19.12 11.91
CA GLY A 21 7.22 17.97 11.18
C GLY A 21 6.93 18.02 9.67
N LEU A 22 6.98 16.86 9.01
CA LEU A 22 6.81 16.77 7.54
C LEU A 22 5.48 17.35 7.05
N ALA A 23 4.40 17.23 7.82
CA ALA A 23 3.10 17.81 7.49
C ALA A 23 3.14 19.35 7.38
N ALA A 24 4.13 20.00 7.98
CA ALA A 24 4.35 21.44 7.92
C ALA A 24 5.46 21.86 6.93
N ALA A 25 6.03 20.93 6.15
CA ALA A 25 7.19 21.18 5.28
C ALA A 25 6.95 22.34 4.30
N SER A 26 5.86 22.30 3.54
CA SER A 26 5.46 23.36 2.62
C SER A 26 5.31 24.73 3.32
N GLN A 27 4.70 24.77 4.52
CA GLN A 27 4.53 26.00 5.29
C GLN A 27 5.87 26.51 5.86
N PHE A 28 6.71 25.60 6.35
CA PHE A 28 8.04 25.91 6.88
C PHE A 28 8.91 26.55 5.78
N VAL A 29 8.92 25.98 4.56
CA VAL A 29 9.66 26.53 3.41
C VAL A 29 9.14 27.90 2.99
N ALA A 30 7.84 28.15 3.08
CA ALA A 30 7.22 29.43 2.74
C ALA A 30 7.54 30.53 3.75
N THR A 31 7.63 30.18 5.04
CA THR A 31 7.78 31.14 6.14
C THR A 31 9.24 31.41 6.51
N GLN A 32 10.12 30.43 6.37
CA GLN A 32 11.51 30.54 6.79
C GLN A 32 12.35 31.36 5.80
N ARG A 33 12.73 32.56 6.23
CA ARG A 33 13.68 33.42 5.49
C ARG A 33 15.10 32.90 5.70
N GLY A 34 15.91 32.89 4.63
CA GLY A 34 17.32 32.47 4.68
C GLY A 34 17.61 31.02 4.28
N LEU A 35 16.58 30.22 3.95
CA LEU A 35 16.81 28.90 3.32
C LEU A 35 17.39 29.06 1.91
N SER A 36 18.53 28.42 1.66
CA SER A 36 19.12 28.33 0.33
C SER A 36 18.25 27.47 -0.59
N ARG A 37 18.49 27.54 -1.91
CA ARG A 37 17.81 26.66 -2.88
C ARG A 37 18.01 25.18 -2.55
N ALA A 38 19.21 24.81 -2.10
CA ALA A 38 19.52 23.44 -1.72
C ALA A 38 18.78 23.01 -0.44
N ASP A 39 18.53 23.92 0.53
CA ASP A 39 17.73 23.58 1.73
C ASP A 39 16.29 23.30 1.34
N ARG A 40 15.73 24.15 0.47
CA ARG A 40 14.36 24.00 -0.03
C ARG A 40 14.18 22.70 -0.81
N GLY A 41 15.16 22.37 -1.65
CA GLY A 41 15.18 21.10 -2.39
C GLY A 41 15.21 19.90 -1.44
N LEU A 42 16.08 19.92 -0.43
CA LEU A 42 16.18 18.84 0.55
C LEU A 42 14.88 18.65 1.35
N ILE A 43 14.23 19.74 1.78
CA ILE A 43 12.96 19.65 2.52
C ILE A 43 11.81 19.14 1.63
N ALA A 44 11.76 19.57 0.37
CA ALA A 44 10.77 19.05 -0.58
C ALA A 44 10.99 17.56 -0.85
N ASP A 45 12.24 17.13 -0.94
CA ASP A 45 12.61 15.72 -1.07
C ASP A 45 12.21 14.91 0.18
N TRP A 46 12.34 15.49 1.38
CA TRP A 46 11.84 14.86 2.60
C TRP A 46 10.32 14.69 2.61
N GLU A 47 9.58 15.69 2.15
CA GLU A 47 8.12 15.62 2.04
C GLU A 47 7.69 14.49 1.08
N ALA A 48 8.36 14.40 -0.08
CA ALA A 48 8.01 13.45 -1.14
C ALA A 48 8.54 12.02 -0.94
N ASN A 49 9.77 11.87 -0.42
CA ASN A 49 10.55 10.63 -0.50
C ASN A 49 11.03 10.10 0.88
N HIS A 50 10.40 10.54 1.98
CA HIS A 50 10.67 9.96 3.29
C HIS A 50 10.30 8.47 3.33
N VAL A 51 11.01 7.71 4.16
CA VAL A 51 10.77 6.29 4.38
C VAL A 51 10.33 6.06 5.82
N ARG A 52 9.09 5.65 6.00
CA ARG A 52 8.59 5.17 7.29
C ARG A 52 8.79 3.66 7.39
N GLY A 53 9.25 3.19 8.54
CA GLY A 53 9.54 1.76 8.68
C GLY A 53 9.77 1.29 10.09
N VAL A 54 10.07 0.00 10.17
CA VAL A 54 10.51 -0.71 11.38
C VAL A 54 11.83 -1.35 11.05
N PHE A 55 12.89 -0.97 11.75
CA PHE A 55 14.26 -1.24 11.35
C PHE A 55 14.95 -2.15 12.35
N GLU A 56 15.69 -3.15 11.86
CA GLU A 56 16.64 -3.96 12.63
C GLU A 56 18.03 -3.37 12.50
N ILE A 57 18.67 -3.01 13.61
CA ILE A 57 20.06 -2.53 13.62
C ILE A 57 20.99 -3.71 13.30
N ARG A 58 21.63 -3.66 12.13
CA ARG A 58 22.54 -4.71 11.64
C ARG A 58 23.97 -4.45 12.09
N SER A 59 24.43 -3.21 11.96
CA SER A 59 25.77 -2.82 12.37
C SER A 59 25.88 -1.31 12.56
N ILE A 60 26.92 -0.90 13.27
CA ILE A 60 27.38 0.48 13.27
C ILE A 60 28.44 0.57 12.17
N ALA A 61 28.20 1.40 11.16
CA ALA A 61 29.22 1.67 10.16
C ALA A 61 30.38 2.40 10.85
N ARG A 62 31.62 2.03 10.49
CA ARG A 62 32.80 2.77 10.96
C ARG A 62 32.61 4.25 10.67
N ARG A 63 33.06 5.09 11.60
CA ARG A 63 33.09 6.54 11.42
C ARG A 63 33.77 6.84 10.09
N ASP A 64 33.01 7.37 9.16
CA ASP A 64 33.53 7.88 7.90
C ASP A 64 33.78 9.39 8.04
N ASN A 65 34.18 10.03 6.94
CA ASN A 65 34.43 11.46 6.94
C ASN A 65 33.16 12.28 7.20
N ALA A 66 31.97 11.69 7.05
CA ALA A 66 30.68 12.35 7.21
C ALA A 66 30.11 12.18 8.64
N GLY A 67 30.43 11.08 9.34
CA GLY A 67 30.03 10.85 10.73
C GLY A 67 29.92 9.38 11.09
N GLN A 68 29.29 9.10 12.23
CA GLN A 68 28.89 7.74 12.60
C GLN A 68 27.53 7.45 11.95
N ALA A 69 27.44 6.34 11.23
CA ALA A 69 26.19 5.85 10.66
C ALA A 69 25.83 4.48 11.25
N VAL A 70 24.54 4.17 11.23
CA VAL A 70 24.00 2.85 11.52
C VAL A 70 23.53 2.23 10.21
N ILE A 71 23.85 0.96 9.98
CA ILE A 71 23.23 0.17 8.92
C ILE A 71 22.06 -0.58 9.54
N ALA A 72 20.86 -0.32 9.04
CA ALA A 72 19.65 -0.95 9.53
C ALA A 72 18.81 -1.51 8.39
N LEU A 73 18.35 -2.75 8.56
CA LEU A 73 17.43 -3.40 7.63
C LEU A 73 16.01 -2.90 7.94
N ASN A 74 15.33 -2.29 6.99
CA ASN A 74 13.91 -2.02 7.12
C ASN A 74 13.13 -3.32 6.92
N LEU A 75 12.42 -3.74 7.95
CA LEU A 75 11.63 -4.96 7.98
C LEU A 75 10.36 -4.86 7.09
N VAL A 76 9.98 -3.67 6.64
CA VAL A 76 8.83 -3.46 5.75
C VAL A 76 9.20 -3.70 4.29
N ASP A 77 10.23 -3.01 3.78
CA ASP A 77 10.64 -3.09 2.37
C ASP A 77 11.80 -4.07 2.10
N ASP A 78 12.45 -4.59 3.14
CA ASP A 78 13.57 -5.54 3.05
C ASP A 78 14.85 -4.92 2.42
N LEU A 79 15.07 -3.61 2.60
CA LEU A 79 16.27 -2.89 2.16
C LEU A 79 17.13 -2.47 3.36
N ASP A 80 18.45 -2.43 3.15
CA ASP A 80 19.41 -1.88 4.11
C ASP A 80 19.55 -0.36 3.93
N TYR A 81 19.45 0.36 5.03
CA TYR A 81 19.56 1.82 5.08
C TYR A 81 20.81 2.24 5.84
N ARG A 82 21.57 3.17 5.26
CA ARG A 82 22.67 3.86 5.94
C ARG A 82 22.16 5.14 6.59
N ILE A 83 22.05 5.12 7.91
CA ILE A 83 21.29 6.10 8.68
C ILE A 83 22.21 6.92 9.58
N TYR A 84 22.08 8.24 9.51
CA TYR A 84 22.79 9.23 10.32
C TYR A 84 21.83 9.89 11.33
N GLY A 85 22.40 10.46 12.39
CA GLY A 85 21.64 11.25 13.38
C GLY A 85 20.83 10.43 14.39
N LEU A 86 20.85 9.09 14.32
CA LEU A 86 20.28 8.23 15.34
C LEU A 86 21.09 8.37 16.64
N SER A 87 20.45 8.83 17.71
CA SER A 87 21.12 8.97 19.00
C SER A 87 21.56 7.62 19.52
N THR A 88 22.85 7.47 19.79
CA THR A 88 23.44 6.27 20.40
C THR A 88 23.53 6.35 21.92
N ALA A 89 23.14 7.50 22.50
CA ALA A 89 23.22 7.75 23.93
C ALA A 89 21.95 7.29 24.65
N PRO A 90 22.06 6.62 25.81
CA PRO A 90 20.91 6.25 26.62
C PRO A 90 20.16 7.52 27.07
N SER A 91 18.92 7.67 26.62
CA SER A 91 18.03 8.73 27.09
C SER A 91 17.55 8.41 28.50
N THR A 92 17.70 9.34 29.43
CA THR A 92 17.14 9.26 30.79
C THR A 92 15.62 9.48 30.83
N VAL A 93 15.02 9.86 29.70
CA VAL A 93 13.60 10.26 29.57
C VAL A 93 12.72 9.08 29.08
N SER A 94 13.34 7.97 28.66
CA SER A 94 12.62 6.75 28.26
C SER A 94 13.43 5.50 28.65
N PRO A 95 13.00 4.74 29.66
CA PRO A 95 13.63 3.45 29.98
C PRO A 95 13.42 2.52 28.78
N GLY A 96 14.48 2.23 28.01
CA GLY A 96 14.41 1.41 26.80
C GLY A 96 15.21 1.91 25.59
N ALA A 97 15.95 3.03 25.72
CA ALA A 97 16.76 3.56 24.63
C ALA A 97 17.69 2.50 24.03
N VAL A 98 17.54 2.26 22.72
CA VAL A 98 18.33 1.30 21.97
C VAL A 98 19.73 1.86 21.77
N THR A 99 20.72 1.24 22.40
CA THR A 99 22.12 1.51 22.07
C THR A 99 22.48 0.62 20.88
N PRO A 100 23.00 1.18 19.77
CA PRO A 100 23.37 0.39 18.58
C PRO A 100 24.38 -0.72 18.89
N GLU A 101 25.15 -0.59 19.97
CA GLU A 101 26.14 -1.56 20.45
C GLU A 101 25.51 -2.85 20.99
N SER A 102 24.25 -2.80 21.44
CA SER A 102 23.49 -3.97 21.89
C SER A 102 22.74 -4.66 20.74
N GLY A 103 22.73 -4.04 19.54
CA GLY A 103 21.74 -4.27 18.49
C GLY A 103 20.32 -3.97 18.97
N GLY A 104 19.32 -4.36 18.19
CA GLY A 104 17.91 -4.12 18.53
C GLY A 104 17.13 -3.58 17.34
N PHE A 105 16.01 -2.95 17.61
CA PHE A 105 15.10 -2.44 16.58
C PHE A 105 14.66 -1.03 16.88
N PHE A 106 14.19 -0.29 15.88
CA PHE A 106 13.49 0.96 16.09
C PHE A 106 12.40 1.15 15.04
N ALA A 107 11.33 1.86 15.38
CA ALA A 107 10.35 2.35 14.41
C ALA A 107 10.51 3.86 14.26
N GLY A 108 10.36 4.40 13.06
CA GLY A 108 10.50 5.84 12.83
C GLY A 108 10.52 6.21 11.35
N THR A 109 10.82 7.48 11.09
CA THR A 109 10.82 8.06 9.74
C THR A 109 12.22 8.46 9.31
N MET A 110 12.67 7.98 8.16
CA MET A 110 13.96 8.29 7.55
C MET A 110 13.79 9.35 6.46
N LEU A 111 14.69 10.32 6.43
CA LEU A 111 14.70 11.45 5.53
C LEU A 111 15.88 11.30 4.56
N PRO A 112 15.69 11.38 3.24
CA PRO A 112 16.78 11.24 2.28
C PRO A 112 17.81 12.37 2.46
N LEU A 113 19.11 12.02 2.40
CA LEU A 113 20.20 13.01 2.40
C LEU A 113 20.81 13.20 1.01
N THR A 114 20.60 12.23 0.12
CA THR A 114 21.14 12.19 -1.23
C THR A 114 20.08 11.68 -2.19
N GLU A 115 20.13 12.16 -3.43
CA GLU A 115 19.19 11.78 -4.49
C GLU A 115 19.32 10.30 -4.91
N ASP A 116 20.45 9.65 -4.59
CA ASP A 116 20.74 8.26 -4.93
C ASP A 116 20.37 7.27 -3.82
N ASP A 117 19.64 7.71 -2.80
CA ASP A 117 19.17 6.89 -1.68
C ASP A 117 20.29 6.20 -0.87
N SER A 118 21.55 6.63 -1.04
CA SER A 118 22.70 6.02 -0.38
C SER A 118 22.86 6.40 1.09
N ALA A 119 22.14 7.43 1.55
CA ALA A 119 22.26 7.94 2.91
C ALA A 119 20.98 8.63 3.40
N TRP A 120 20.69 8.42 4.67
CA TRP A 120 19.43 8.79 5.31
C TRP A 120 19.68 9.46 6.65
N LEU A 121 18.77 10.34 7.05
CA LEU A 121 18.74 11.00 8.35
C LEU A 121 17.50 10.57 9.11
N VAL A 122 17.63 10.24 10.39
CA VAL A 122 16.44 9.99 11.23
C VAL A 122 15.64 11.27 11.45
N ALA A 123 14.30 11.23 11.39
CA ALA A 123 13.42 12.40 11.53
C ALA A 123 13.36 12.96 12.96
N GLY A 124 13.77 12.19 13.97
CA GLY A 124 13.77 12.52 15.39
C GLY A 124 12.54 12.03 16.15
N ASP A 125 11.77 11.11 15.58
CA ASP A 125 10.53 10.53 16.13
C ASP A 125 10.68 9.04 16.51
N GLU A 126 11.92 8.57 16.61
CA GLU A 126 12.20 7.14 16.69
C GLU A 126 11.79 6.53 18.03
N ILE A 127 11.14 5.37 17.96
CA ILE A 127 10.81 4.51 19.11
C ILE A 127 11.71 3.29 19.07
N GLY A 128 12.57 3.13 20.08
CA GLY A 128 13.49 2.00 20.19
C GLY A 128 12.86 0.77 20.86
N TYR A 129 13.26 -0.43 20.42
CA TYR A 129 12.89 -1.71 20.99
C TYR A 129 14.11 -2.61 21.24
N PRO A 130 14.22 -3.26 22.41
CA PRO A 130 15.26 -4.25 22.68
C PRO A 130 15.09 -5.51 21.81
N LYS A 131 16.18 -6.28 21.67
CA LYS A 131 16.16 -7.57 20.94
C LYS A 131 15.12 -8.57 21.45
N ALA A 132 14.83 -8.52 22.75
CA ALA A 132 13.82 -9.37 23.39
C ALA A 132 12.41 -9.18 22.77
N ASP A 133 12.15 -8.01 22.18
CA ASP A 133 10.85 -7.66 21.60
C ASP A 133 10.74 -8.04 20.12
N ALA A 134 11.65 -8.85 19.59
CA ALA A 134 11.68 -9.29 18.19
C ALA A 134 10.32 -9.74 17.64
N ARG A 135 9.53 -10.49 18.42
CA ARG A 135 8.19 -10.94 18.00
C ARG A 135 7.18 -9.80 17.93
N GLN A 136 7.25 -8.84 18.85
CA GLN A 136 6.40 -7.65 18.82
C GLN A 136 6.77 -6.76 17.63
N VAL A 137 8.06 -6.57 17.40
CA VAL A 137 8.60 -5.82 16.25
C VAL A 137 8.16 -6.45 14.92
N ALA A 138 8.21 -7.78 14.81
CA ALA A 138 7.72 -8.47 13.62
C ALA A 138 6.22 -8.20 13.37
N ARG A 139 5.40 -8.19 14.43
CA ARG A 139 3.97 -7.84 14.31
C ARG A 139 3.76 -6.40 13.87
N LEU A 140 4.55 -5.46 14.41
CA LEU A 140 4.52 -4.05 14.00
C LEU A 140 4.85 -3.90 12.51
N ALA A 141 5.88 -4.60 12.02
CA ALA A 141 6.24 -4.58 10.60
C ALA A 141 5.16 -5.19 9.70
N ILE A 142 4.57 -6.33 10.10
CA ILE A 142 3.46 -6.97 9.37
C ILE A 142 2.24 -6.05 9.28
N ASP A 143 1.87 -5.45 10.41
CA ASP A 143 0.71 -4.57 10.52
C ASP A 143 0.90 -3.29 9.70
N LEU A 144 2.11 -2.72 9.71
CA LEU A 144 2.47 -1.58 8.85
C LEU A 144 2.43 -1.96 7.35
N ALA A 145 3.04 -3.08 6.96
CA ALA A 145 3.00 -3.57 5.58
C ALA A 145 1.59 -3.92 5.08
N THR A 146 0.69 -4.30 5.99
CA THR A 146 -0.72 -4.61 5.67
C THR A 146 -1.54 -3.35 5.48
N ARG A 147 -1.32 -2.33 6.33
CA ARG A 147 -2.07 -1.06 6.27
C ARG A 147 -1.56 -0.13 5.18
N GLU A 148 -0.27 -0.17 4.87
CA GLU A 148 0.41 0.71 3.92
C GLU A 148 1.30 -0.14 2.99
N PRO A 149 0.71 -0.92 2.07
CA PRO A 149 1.45 -1.85 1.21
C PRO A 149 2.45 -1.18 0.27
N ASP A 150 2.21 0.08 -0.10
CA ASP A 150 3.11 0.86 -0.97
C ASP A 150 4.52 1.00 -0.38
N LEU A 151 4.65 1.01 0.94
CA LEU A 151 5.95 1.05 1.61
C LEU A 151 6.81 -0.16 1.26
N VAL A 152 6.22 -1.33 1.03
CA VAL A 152 6.92 -2.57 0.69
C VAL A 152 7.54 -2.48 -0.72
N PHE A 153 6.87 -1.77 -1.64
CA PHE A 153 7.22 -1.74 -3.06
C PHE A 153 8.31 -0.73 -3.42
N ARG A 154 8.80 0.03 -2.44
CA ARG A 154 10.09 0.71 -2.57
C ARG A 154 11.19 -0.25 -3.00
N ASN A 155 11.12 -1.50 -2.54
CA ASN A 155 11.90 -2.60 -3.08
C ASN A 155 11.25 -3.18 -4.34
N GLN A 156 11.84 -2.88 -5.50
CA GLN A 156 11.33 -3.32 -6.81
C GLN A 156 11.31 -4.86 -6.96
N GLU A 157 12.18 -5.58 -6.25
CA GLU A 157 12.11 -7.04 -6.23
C GLU A 157 10.88 -7.55 -5.48
N LYS A 158 10.48 -6.87 -4.39
CA LYS A 158 9.21 -7.18 -3.69
C LYS A 158 8.01 -6.85 -4.56
N ALA A 159 8.03 -5.75 -5.30
CA ALA A 159 6.98 -5.42 -6.26
C ALA A 159 6.84 -6.52 -7.32
N ARG A 160 7.97 -6.97 -7.91
CA ARG A 160 8.00 -8.07 -8.87
C ARG A 160 7.44 -9.37 -8.29
N GLN A 161 7.82 -9.70 -7.05
CA GLN A 161 7.29 -10.88 -6.34
C GLN A 161 5.78 -10.74 -6.09
N GLY A 162 5.32 -9.57 -5.66
CA GLY A 162 3.90 -9.26 -5.45
C GLY A 162 3.08 -9.51 -6.72
N TRP A 163 3.55 -9.04 -7.87
CA TRP A 163 2.91 -9.32 -9.17
C TRP A 163 2.84 -10.81 -9.52
N VAL A 164 3.90 -11.57 -9.24
CA VAL A 164 3.92 -13.02 -9.47
C VAL A 164 2.90 -13.72 -8.58
N TYR A 165 2.85 -13.38 -7.29
CA TYR A 165 1.86 -13.93 -6.36
C TYR A 165 0.44 -13.57 -6.76
N MET A 166 0.18 -12.30 -7.11
CA MET A 166 -1.15 -11.85 -7.50
C MET A 166 -1.66 -12.55 -8.76
N ARG A 167 -0.81 -12.75 -9.78
CA ARG A 167 -1.19 -13.52 -10.98
C ARG A 167 -1.49 -14.98 -10.65
N ARG A 168 -0.68 -15.61 -9.81
CA ARG A 168 -0.93 -16.99 -9.36
C ARG A 168 -2.23 -17.09 -8.56
N ASP A 169 -2.48 -16.15 -7.67
CA ASP A 169 -3.72 -16.12 -6.88
C ASP A 169 -4.94 -15.93 -7.77
N ARG A 170 -4.82 -15.14 -8.85
CA ARG A 170 -5.84 -15.03 -9.89
C ARG A 170 -6.06 -16.34 -10.62
N GLU A 171 -5.00 -17.04 -11.03
CA GLU A 171 -5.12 -18.35 -11.67
C GLU A 171 -5.85 -19.37 -10.78
N GLU A 172 -5.52 -19.41 -9.49
CA GLU A 172 -6.20 -20.25 -8.49
C GLU A 172 -7.68 -19.84 -8.32
N PHE A 173 -7.99 -18.54 -8.32
CA PHE A 173 -9.36 -18.03 -8.28
C PHE A 173 -10.17 -18.45 -9.52
N VAL A 174 -9.61 -18.28 -10.71
CA VAL A 174 -10.24 -18.68 -11.98
C VAL A 174 -10.44 -20.20 -12.03
N ALA A 175 -9.47 -20.98 -11.53
CA ALA A 175 -9.63 -22.44 -11.46
C ALA A 175 -10.77 -22.87 -10.53
N PHE A 176 -11.01 -22.14 -9.44
CA PHE A 176 -12.08 -22.45 -8.49
C PHE A 176 -13.46 -21.99 -8.97
N PHE A 177 -13.58 -20.75 -9.46
CA PHE A 177 -14.86 -20.15 -9.83
C PHE A 177 -15.22 -20.30 -11.32
N GLY A 178 -14.25 -20.67 -12.17
CA GLY A 178 -14.40 -20.79 -13.62
C GLY A 178 -14.30 -19.45 -14.39
N ALA A 179 -14.16 -18.33 -13.69
CA ALA A 179 -14.02 -17.00 -14.27
C ALA A 179 -13.25 -16.06 -13.32
N ASP A 180 -12.73 -14.96 -13.84
CA ASP A 180 -12.09 -13.89 -13.07
C ASP A 180 -13.09 -12.82 -12.60
N GLU A 181 -14.37 -12.95 -12.96
CA GLU A 181 -15.44 -12.01 -12.66
C GLU A 181 -16.70 -12.76 -12.21
N LEU A 182 -17.26 -12.35 -11.07
CA LEU A 182 -18.46 -12.92 -10.48
C LEU A 182 -19.49 -11.82 -10.18
N VAL A 183 -20.76 -12.18 -10.32
CA VAL A 183 -21.90 -11.42 -9.80
C VAL A 183 -22.64 -12.34 -8.85
N LEU A 184 -22.69 -12.00 -7.57
CA LEU A 184 -23.28 -12.84 -6.52
C LEU A 184 -24.36 -12.06 -5.76
N PRO A 185 -25.42 -12.73 -5.27
CA PRO A 185 -26.26 -12.18 -4.22
C PRO A 185 -25.40 -11.86 -2.98
N THR A 186 -25.55 -10.68 -2.42
CA THR A 186 -24.70 -10.24 -1.29
C THR A 186 -24.69 -11.22 -0.11
N PRO A 187 -25.84 -11.79 0.32
CA PRO A 187 -25.85 -12.74 1.45
C PRO A 187 -25.05 -14.03 1.19
N GLU A 188 -24.83 -14.41 -0.08
CA GLU A 188 -24.09 -15.62 -0.44
C GLU A 188 -22.60 -15.37 -0.66
N ALA A 189 -22.21 -14.13 -0.95
CA ALA A 189 -20.88 -13.80 -1.45
C ALA A 189 -19.78 -14.13 -0.45
N GLU A 190 -19.97 -13.79 0.83
CA GLU A 190 -19.00 -14.08 1.89
C GLU A 190 -18.75 -15.59 2.03
N GLY A 191 -19.83 -16.39 2.09
CA GLY A 191 -19.73 -17.84 2.20
C GLY A 191 -18.99 -18.49 1.02
N ARG A 192 -19.25 -18.00 -0.20
CA ARG A 192 -18.57 -18.49 -1.41
C ARG A 192 -17.09 -18.14 -1.44
N LEU A 193 -16.72 -16.91 -1.06
CA LEU A 193 -15.33 -16.49 -0.96
C LEU A 193 -14.59 -17.24 0.15
N ASN A 194 -15.23 -17.47 1.30
CA ASN A 194 -14.64 -18.25 2.38
C ASN A 194 -14.45 -19.73 2.01
N ALA A 195 -15.31 -20.30 1.16
CA ALA A 195 -15.09 -21.63 0.59
C ALA A 195 -13.83 -21.69 -0.29
N TYR A 196 -13.59 -20.65 -1.11
CA TYR A 196 -12.37 -20.51 -1.90
C TYR A 196 -11.12 -20.41 -1.01
N TYR A 197 -11.12 -19.52 -0.01
CA TYR A 197 -9.99 -19.37 0.92
C TYR A 197 -9.72 -20.65 1.72
N LYS A 198 -10.77 -21.37 2.13
CA LYS A 198 -10.64 -22.68 2.79
C LYS A 198 -9.98 -23.70 1.86
N MET A 199 -10.43 -23.83 0.60
CA MET A 199 -9.80 -24.73 -0.37
C MET A 199 -8.32 -24.41 -0.57
N ARG A 200 -7.97 -23.12 -0.68
CA ARG A 200 -6.58 -22.67 -0.83
C ARG A 200 -5.73 -23.04 0.38
N ARG A 201 -6.25 -22.84 1.59
CA ARG A 201 -5.61 -23.28 2.84
C ARG A 201 -5.37 -24.78 2.85
N ASP A 202 -6.40 -25.57 2.55
CA ASP A 202 -6.33 -27.03 2.60
C ASP A 202 -5.34 -27.56 1.54
N SER A 203 -5.28 -26.92 0.37
CA SER A 203 -4.30 -27.22 -0.69
C SER A 203 -2.87 -26.90 -0.26
N ALA A 204 -2.64 -25.74 0.38
CA ALA A 204 -1.34 -25.36 0.91
C ALA A 204 -0.86 -26.29 2.03
N LEU A 205 -1.78 -26.74 2.89
CA LEU A 205 -1.50 -27.73 3.94
C LEU A 205 -1.14 -29.10 3.33
N ALA A 206 -1.90 -29.56 2.32
CA ALA A 206 -1.64 -30.80 1.62
C ALA A 206 -0.26 -30.80 0.94
N ALA A 207 0.13 -29.68 0.31
CA ALA A 207 1.42 -29.52 -0.34
C ALA A 207 2.62 -29.54 0.64
N ARG A 208 2.41 -29.24 1.93
CA ARG A 208 3.47 -29.19 2.96
C ARG A 208 3.71 -30.52 3.70
N GLY A 209 2.94 -31.57 3.40
CA GLY A 209 3.06 -32.90 4.02
C GLY A 209 2.43 -33.01 5.42
N ARG A 210 1.89 -34.18 5.76
CA ARG A 210 1.00 -34.46 6.92
C ARG A 210 1.60 -34.34 8.34
N HIS A 211 2.79 -33.74 8.51
CA HIS A 211 3.43 -33.65 9.82
C HIS A 211 4.06 -32.27 10.05
N ARG A 212 3.23 -31.29 10.42
CA ARG A 212 3.60 -30.15 11.29
C ARG A 212 2.35 -29.35 11.60
N ALA A 213 1.98 -29.29 12.89
CA ALA A 213 0.96 -28.39 13.38
C ALA A 213 1.39 -26.94 13.08
N VAL A 214 0.69 -26.29 12.16
CA VAL A 214 0.79 -24.84 11.96
C VAL A 214 -0.31 -24.23 12.81
N SER A 215 0.06 -23.19 13.56
CA SER A 215 -0.80 -22.44 14.47
C SER A 215 -2.13 -22.02 13.83
N ASP A 216 -3.23 -22.20 14.59
CA ASP A 216 -4.62 -21.78 14.31
C ASP A 216 -4.82 -20.29 14.00
N THR A 217 -3.78 -19.46 14.01
CA THR A 217 -3.90 -17.99 13.97
C THR A 217 -3.83 -17.38 12.57
N GLY A 218 -4.02 -18.16 11.51
CA GLY A 218 -3.83 -17.72 10.13
C GLY A 218 -5.02 -17.96 9.20
N GLU A 219 -6.25 -17.87 9.70
CA GLU A 219 -7.44 -17.89 8.84
C GLU A 219 -7.57 -16.55 8.12
N THR A 220 -7.26 -16.52 6.82
CA THR A 220 -7.73 -15.45 5.94
C THR A 220 -9.20 -15.70 5.66
N THR A 221 -10.06 -15.22 6.55
CA THR A 221 -11.51 -15.20 6.34
C THR A 221 -11.84 -13.89 5.66
N PHE A 222 -12.51 -13.96 4.52
CA PHE A 222 -13.13 -12.81 3.92
C PHE A 222 -14.30 -12.37 4.77
N VAL A 223 -14.30 -11.08 5.12
CA VAL A 223 -15.42 -10.40 5.75
C VAL A 223 -15.93 -9.39 4.74
N MET A 224 -17.22 -9.44 4.45
CA MET A 224 -17.84 -8.46 3.56
C MET A 224 -17.68 -7.05 4.15
N PRO A 225 -17.26 -6.04 3.36
CA PRO A 225 -17.15 -4.68 3.88
C PRO A 225 -18.50 -4.15 4.41
N ASP A 226 -18.43 -3.33 5.45
CA ASP A 226 -19.61 -2.73 6.06
C ASP A 226 -20.45 -1.97 5.03
N GLY A 227 -21.78 -2.06 5.15
CA GLY A 227 -22.73 -1.41 4.23
C GLY A 227 -22.99 -2.18 2.94
N PHE A 228 -22.22 -3.22 2.60
CA PHE A 228 -22.48 -3.97 1.36
C PHE A 228 -23.78 -4.76 1.39
N PHE A 229 -24.22 -5.20 2.58
CA PHE A 229 -25.49 -5.92 2.76
C PHE A 229 -26.74 -5.07 2.46
N GLU A 230 -26.60 -3.76 2.23
CA GLU A 230 -27.69 -2.91 1.74
C GLU A 230 -27.96 -3.09 0.23
N PHE A 231 -27.03 -3.73 -0.48
CA PHE A 231 -27.12 -3.97 -1.93
C PHE A 231 -27.56 -5.39 -2.24
N ASP A 232 -28.31 -5.56 -3.32
CA ASP A 232 -28.82 -6.88 -3.72
C ASP A 232 -27.70 -7.79 -4.24
N THR A 233 -26.76 -7.18 -4.97
CA THR A 233 -25.66 -7.92 -5.62
C THR A 233 -24.31 -7.27 -5.37
N VAL A 234 -23.28 -8.11 -5.36
CA VAL A 234 -21.88 -7.69 -5.37
C VAL A 234 -21.17 -8.25 -6.60
N GLY A 235 -20.28 -7.43 -7.15
CA GLY A 235 -19.30 -7.83 -8.14
C GLY A 235 -17.99 -8.20 -7.45
N ILE A 236 -17.40 -9.30 -7.86
CA ILE A 236 -16.04 -9.69 -7.45
C ILE A 236 -15.23 -9.84 -8.74
N ILE A 237 -14.16 -9.07 -8.87
CA ILE A 237 -13.28 -9.09 -10.04
C ILE A 237 -11.86 -9.36 -9.54
N TYR A 238 -11.21 -10.38 -10.09
CA TYR A 238 -9.78 -10.62 -9.89
C TYR A 238 -9.05 -10.23 -11.17
N ASP A 239 -8.55 -9.00 -11.21
CA ASP A 239 -7.83 -8.44 -12.37
C ASP A 239 -6.31 -8.60 -12.24
N GLU A 240 -5.62 -8.62 -13.38
CA GLU A 240 -4.16 -8.77 -13.42
C GLU A 240 -3.39 -7.51 -12.97
N LEU A 241 -4.02 -6.34 -13.04
CA LEU A 241 -3.45 -5.06 -12.65
C LEU A 241 -4.08 -4.55 -11.35
N ASP A 242 -5.41 -4.51 -11.30
CA ASP A 242 -6.14 -3.95 -10.15
C ASP A 242 -6.31 -4.95 -8.98
N GLY A 243 -5.92 -6.22 -9.18
CA GLY A 243 -6.01 -7.25 -8.17
C GLY A 243 -7.44 -7.65 -7.82
N PHE A 244 -7.67 -7.97 -6.54
CA PHE A 244 -8.97 -8.42 -6.04
C PHE A 244 -9.86 -7.22 -5.68
N VAL A 245 -10.91 -7.01 -6.47
CA VAL A 245 -11.84 -5.88 -6.37
C VAL A 245 -13.24 -6.38 -6.02
N VAL A 246 -13.86 -5.79 -5.00
CA VAL A 246 -15.25 -6.05 -4.61
C VAL A 246 -16.05 -4.75 -4.78
N VAL A 247 -17.16 -4.80 -5.51
CA VAL A 247 -17.95 -3.61 -5.84
C VAL A 247 -19.45 -3.84 -5.65
N PRO A 248 -20.19 -2.84 -5.15
CA PRO A 248 -21.62 -2.98 -4.87
C PRO A 248 -22.46 -2.81 -6.13
N GLU A 249 -23.67 -3.38 -6.16
CA GLU A 249 -24.66 -3.23 -7.24
C GLU A 249 -24.14 -3.57 -8.65
N TYR A 250 -23.18 -4.48 -8.74
CA TYR A 250 -22.56 -4.83 -10.01
C TYR A 250 -23.54 -5.54 -10.96
N GLY A 251 -24.52 -6.26 -10.42
CA GLY A 251 -25.60 -6.87 -11.21
C GLY A 251 -26.46 -5.81 -11.91
N MET A 252 -26.85 -4.75 -11.20
CA MET A 252 -27.60 -3.63 -11.79
C MET A 252 -26.79 -2.89 -12.84
N LEU A 253 -25.50 -2.66 -12.57
CA LEU A 253 -24.59 -2.05 -13.56
C LEU A 253 -24.56 -2.90 -14.83
N ARG A 254 -24.32 -4.21 -14.69
CA ARG A 254 -24.24 -5.15 -15.81
C ARG A 254 -25.54 -5.23 -16.60
N ALA A 255 -26.69 -5.27 -15.91
CA ALA A 255 -28.00 -5.24 -16.55
C ALA A 255 -28.18 -3.99 -17.42
N MET A 256 -27.80 -2.81 -16.90
CA MET A 256 -27.90 -1.55 -17.66
C MET A 256 -26.99 -1.51 -18.89
N PHE A 257 -25.82 -2.12 -18.86
CA PHE A 257 -24.97 -2.21 -20.06
C PHE A 257 -25.46 -3.25 -21.08
N ALA A 258 -26.12 -4.32 -20.61
CA ALA A 258 -26.78 -5.31 -21.46
C ALA A 258 -28.07 -4.76 -22.12
N ASP A 259 -28.84 -3.95 -21.38
CA ASP A 259 -30.02 -3.24 -21.86
C ASP A 259 -29.91 -1.74 -21.57
N PRO A 260 -29.41 -0.95 -22.55
CA PRO A 260 -29.24 0.50 -22.39
C PRO A 260 -30.51 1.28 -22.11
N SER A 261 -31.70 0.69 -22.30
CA SER A 261 -32.97 1.37 -21.97
C SER A 261 -33.11 1.59 -20.46
N LEU A 262 -32.51 0.71 -19.65
CA LEU A 262 -32.47 0.83 -18.18
C LEU A 262 -31.73 2.09 -17.72
N ALA A 263 -30.88 2.70 -18.53
CA ALA A 263 -30.24 3.98 -18.19
C ALA A 263 -31.25 5.15 -18.06
N ALA A 264 -32.51 4.98 -18.49
CA ALA A 264 -33.58 5.94 -18.24
C ALA A 264 -34.15 5.86 -16.82
N ASP A 265 -34.02 4.72 -16.15
CA ASP A 265 -34.42 4.53 -14.76
C ASP A 265 -33.42 5.25 -13.82
N PRO A 266 -33.92 6.15 -12.94
CA PRO A 266 -33.08 6.80 -11.94
C PRO A 266 -32.23 5.86 -11.09
N GLN A 267 -32.74 4.68 -10.72
CA GLN A 267 -32.02 3.74 -9.86
C GLN A 267 -30.76 3.21 -10.58
N HIS A 268 -30.93 2.67 -11.79
CA HIS A 268 -29.83 2.20 -12.63
C HIS A 268 -28.84 3.32 -12.99
N ALA A 269 -29.34 4.49 -13.37
CA ALA A 269 -28.49 5.63 -13.71
C ALA A 269 -27.66 6.12 -12.51
N ASN A 270 -28.20 6.03 -11.28
CA ASN A 270 -27.48 6.40 -10.06
C ASN A 270 -26.34 5.44 -9.74
N VAL A 271 -26.46 4.15 -10.04
CA VAL A 271 -25.35 3.18 -9.90
C VAL A 271 -24.15 3.62 -10.73
N LEU A 272 -24.33 3.95 -12.01
CA LEU A 272 -23.21 4.44 -12.83
C LEU A 272 -22.65 5.78 -12.34
N ARG A 273 -23.49 6.69 -11.83
CA ARG A 273 -23.02 7.95 -11.23
C ARG A 273 -22.17 7.70 -9.99
N ALA A 274 -22.58 6.77 -9.13
CA ALA A 274 -21.81 6.36 -7.96
C ALA A 274 -20.46 5.75 -8.40
N TYR A 275 -20.46 4.82 -9.35
CA TYR A 275 -19.23 4.24 -9.89
C TYR A 275 -18.29 5.28 -10.51
N LEU A 276 -18.81 6.37 -11.08
CA LEU A 276 -17.98 7.47 -11.58
C LEU A 276 -17.51 8.43 -10.49
N ARG A 277 -18.15 8.49 -9.32
CA ARG A 277 -17.85 9.46 -8.26
C ARG A 277 -17.03 8.87 -7.13
N GLU A 278 -17.29 7.64 -6.71
CA GLU A 278 -16.69 7.05 -5.50
C GLU A 278 -15.23 6.68 -5.76
N ASP A 279 -14.27 7.39 -5.17
CA ASP A 279 -12.84 7.16 -5.42
C ASP A 279 -12.37 5.75 -5.05
N SER A 280 -13.05 5.09 -4.10
CA SER A 280 -12.78 3.70 -3.70
C SER A 280 -13.12 2.67 -4.77
N ILE A 281 -13.94 3.01 -5.77
CA ILE A 281 -14.25 2.12 -6.90
C ILE A 281 -13.27 2.42 -8.03
N PRO A 282 -12.38 1.48 -8.40
CA PRO A 282 -11.41 1.70 -9.47
C PRO A 282 -12.11 1.84 -10.84
N PRO A 283 -11.43 2.34 -11.89
CA PRO A 283 -11.98 2.39 -13.24
C PRO A 283 -12.33 1.02 -13.85
N LEU A 284 -11.78 -0.06 -13.30
CA LEU A 284 -11.86 -1.43 -13.81
C LEU A 284 -13.29 -1.88 -14.17
N PRO A 285 -14.31 -1.79 -13.29
CA PRO A 285 -15.64 -2.30 -13.60
C PRO A 285 -16.23 -1.60 -14.84
N LEU A 286 -15.96 -0.30 -15.02
CA LEU A 286 -16.43 0.47 -16.18
C LEU A 286 -15.72 0.07 -17.46
N ARG A 287 -14.41 -0.21 -17.39
CA ARG A 287 -13.64 -0.74 -18.53
C ARG A 287 -14.14 -2.13 -18.93
N ARG A 288 -14.41 -3.01 -17.96
CA ARG A 288 -14.98 -4.36 -18.19
C ARG A 288 -16.36 -4.27 -18.83
N MET A 289 -17.24 -3.41 -18.33
CA MET A 289 -18.56 -3.19 -18.93
C MET A 289 -18.46 -2.70 -20.39
N ALA A 290 -17.57 -1.76 -20.67
CA ALA A 290 -17.37 -1.28 -22.03
C ALA A 290 -16.81 -2.35 -22.99
N ALA A 291 -15.94 -3.23 -22.48
CA ALA A 291 -15.40 -4.34 -23.26
C ALA A 291 -16.43 -5.43 -23.51
N ALA A 292 -17.27 -5.75 -22.51
CA ALA A 292 -18.31 -6.77 -22.61
C ALA A 292 -19.52 -6.33 -23.43
N TYR A 293 -19.84 -5.03 -23.43
CA TYR A 293 -21.03 -4.46 -24.08
C TYR A 293 -20.67 -3.30 -25.03
N PRO A 294 -19.86 -3.55 -26.08
CA PRO A 294 -19.37 -2.50 -26.97
C PRO A 294 -20.48 -1.75 -27.72
N ASP A 295 -21.62 -2.41 -27.98
CA ASP A 295 -22.76 -1.81 -28.67
C ASP A 295 -23.63 -0.94 -27.74
N GLY A 296 -23.67 -1.28 -26.44
CA GLY A 296 -24.50 -0.62 -25.43
C GLY A 296 -23.82 0.53 -24.69
N VAL A 297 -22.49 0.48 -24.55
CA VAL A 297 -21.68 1.40 -23.74
C VAL A 297 -21.96 2.88 -24.07
N ASP A 298 -21.97 3.24 -25.35
CA ASP A 298 -22.18 4.60 -25.79
C ASP A 298 -23.57 5.12 -25.41
N ALA A 299 -24.61 4.30 -25.61
CA ALA A 299 -25.98 4.67 -25.30
C ALA A 299 -26.18 4.92 -23.80
N VAL A 300 -25.63 4.04 -22.96
CA VAL A 300 -25.66 4.17 -21.49
C VAL A 300 -24.98 5.47 -21.05
N PHE A 301 -23.74 5.71 -21.47
CA PHE A 301 -23.02 6.92 -21.04
C PHE A 301 -23.65 8.21 -21.58
N ARG A 302 -24.10 8.24 -22.86
CA ARG A 302 -24.83 9.40 -23.41
C ARG A 302 -26.05 9.74 -22.57
N ARG A 303 -26.81 8.71 -22.16
CA ARG A 303 -28.02 8.87 -21.36
C ARG A 303 -27.72 9.37 -19.96
N VAL A 304 -26.75 8.78 -19.26
CA VAL A 304 -26.44 9.10 -17.85
C VAL A 304 -25.70 10.44 -17.72
N LEU A 305 -24.79 10.75 -18.65
CA LEU A 305 -24.01 12.00 -18.67
C LEU A 305 -24.76 13.17 -19.31
N GLY A 306 -25.85 12.91 -20.05
CA GLY A 306 -26.57 13.94 -20.81
C GLY A 306 -25.80 14.48 -22.01
N ASN A 307 -24.71 13.83 -22.43
CA ASN A 307 -23.87 14.25 -23.55
C ASN A 307 -24.11 13.37 -24.77
N ARG A 308 -24.87 13.85 -25.75
CA ARG A 308 -25.19 13.09 -26.98
C ARG A 308 -23.97 12.79 -27.87
N ALA A 309 -22.91 13.59 -27.78
CA ALA A 309 -21.69 13.41 -28.56
C ALA A 309 -20.69 12.44 -27.92
N PHE A 310 -21.00 11.91 -26.72
CA PHE A 310 -20.10 10.98 -26.05
C PHE A 310 -19.90 9.69 -26.86
N SER A 311 -18.67 9.22 -26.95
CA SER A 311 -18.34 7.84 -27.33
C SER A 311 -17.28 7.29 -26.40
N TRP A 312 -17.43 6.04 -25.96
CA TRP A 312 -16.48 5.41 -25.06
C TRP A 312 -15.08 5.35 -25.66
N ARG A 313 -14.98 4.99 -26.95
CA ARG A 313 -13.71 4.89 -27.66
C ARG A 313 -12.91 6.19 -27.63
N GLN A 314 -13.56 7.35 -27.76
CA GLN A 314 -12.86 8.65 -27.83
C GLN A 314 -12.79 9.36 -26.48
N ASN A 315 -13.77 9.16 -25.60
CA ASN A 315 -13.94 9.95 -24.39
C ASN A 315 -13.75 9.15 -23.11
N GLY A 316 -13.74 7.81 -23.16
CA GLY A 316 -13.69 6.93 -21.99
C GLY A 316 -12.46 7.18 -21.13
N ASP A 317 -11.26 7.17 -21.71
CA ASP A 317 -10.02 7.39 -20.96
C ASP A 317 -9.99 8.79 -20.29
N THR A 318 -10.33 9.83 -21.06
CA THR A 318 -10.40 11.20 -20.52
C THR A 318 -11.45 11.34 -19.42
N LEU A 319 -12.61 10.68 -19.56
CA LEU A 319 -13.64 10.64 -18.53
C LEU A 319 -13.11 9.99 -17.26
N LEU A 320 -12.49 8.81 -17.37
CA LEU A 320 -11.97 8.08 -16.22
C LEU A 320 -10.85 8.86 -15.53
N ARG A 321 -9.90 9.45 -16.26
CA ARG A 321 -8.84 10.29 -15.67
C ARG A 321 -9.40 11.51 -14.93
N LYS A 322 -10.44 12.14 -15.49
CA LYS A 322 -11.11 13.27 -14.85
C LYS A 322 -11.88 12.86 -13.59
N ARG A 323 -12.48 11.65 -13.59
CA ARG A 323 -13.39 11.18 -12.55
C ARG A 323 -12.72 10.36 -11.46
N LYS A 324 -11.54 9.82 -11.75
CA LYS A 324 -10.75 8.95 -10.86
C LYS A 324 -9.30 9.43 -10.81
N PRO A 325 -9.03 10.72 -10.53
CA PRO A 325 -7.67 11.28 -10.63
C PRO A 325 -6.68 10.50 -9.75
N GLY A 326 -7.05 10.16 -8.51
CA GLY A 326 -6.19 9.41 -7.58
C GLY A 326 -5.72 8.05 -8.11
N TYR A 327 -6.55 7.36 -8.92
CA TYR A 327 -6.14 6.10 -9.56
C TYR A 327 -5.00 6.29 -10.57
N TYR A 328 -4.88 7.47 -11.19
CA TYR A 328 -3.88 7.77 -12.21
C TYR A 328 -2.70 8.62 -11.69
N GLU A 329 -2.65 8.89 -10.39
CA GLU A 329 -1.56 9.68 -9.78
C GLU A 329 -0.25 8.89 -9.69
N ALA A 330 -0.34 7.57 -9.52
CA ALA A 330 0.81 6.68 -9.41
C ALA A 330 0.73 5.52 -10.41
N GLU A 331 1.87 4.89 -10.68
CA GLU A 331 1.89 3.60 -11.36
C GLU A 331 1.21 2.54 -10.49
N PRO A 332 0.47 1.59 -11.08
CA PRO A 332 -0.13 0.51 -10.32
C PRO A 332 0.93 -0.27 -9.53
N ALA A 333 0.61 -0.61 -8.30
CA ALA A 333 1.39 -1.51 -7.45
C ALA A 333 0.62 -2.82 -7.21
N PRO A 334 1.30 -3.93 -6.89
CA PRO A 334 0.61 -5.18 -6.58
C PRO A 334 -0.33 -5.02 -5.39
N GLY A 335 -1.53 -5.60 -5.47
CA GLY A 335 -2.48 -5.64 -4.35
C GLY A 335 -2.09 -6.57 -3.19
N VAL A 336 -0.89 -7.18 -3.23
CA VAL A 336 -0.41 -8.14 -2.23
C VAL A 336 1.01 -7.78 -1.80
N ALA A 337 1.17 -7.49 -0.51
CA ALA A 337 2.47 -7.28 0.12
C ALA A 337 3.21 -8.60 0.37
N VAL A 338 4.48 -8.67 -0.05
CA VAL A 338 5.34 -9.84 0.20
C VAL A 338 6.24 -9.57 1.39
N LEU A 339 5.90 -10.18 2.53
CA LEU A 339 6.70 -10.07 3.76
C LEU A 339 8.09 -10.68 3.57
N SER A 340 9.10 -10.10 4.22
CA SER A 340 10.45 -10.64 4.19
C SER A 340 10.61 -11.92 5.01
N ASP A 341 11.55 -12.77 4.59
CA ASP A 341 11.91 -13.97 5.35
C ASP A 341 12.38 -13.61 6.77
N ARG A 342 13.04 -12.46 6.91
CA ARG A 342 13.50 -11.97 8.22
C ARG A 342 12.33 -11.65 9.15
N VAL A 343 11.30 -10.94 8.68
CA VAL A 343 10.07 -10.70 9.46
C VAL A 343 9.42 -12.01 9.88
N MET A 344 9.32 -12.97 8.96
CA MET A 344 8.73 -14.27 9.25
C MET A 344 9.55 -15.08 10.26
N ALA A 345 10.89 -14.99 10.22
CA ALA A 345 11.77 -15.60 11.21
C ALA A 345 11.58 -15.00 12.60
N LEU A 346 11.55 -13.67 12.69
CA LEU A 346 11.33 -12.93 13.95
C LEU A 346 9.95 -13.26 14.54
N ALA A 347 8.91 -13.34 13.72
CA ALA A 347 7.55 -13.71 14.16
C ALA A 347 7.49 -15.12 14.76
N ARG A 348 8.28 -16.06 14.23
CA ARG A 348 8.41 -17.44 14.75
C ARG A 348 9.28 -17.51 16.02
N GLY A 349 10.04 -16.45 16.32
CA GLY A 349 11.01 -16.41 17.42
C GLY A 349 12.35 -17.06 17.08
N ALA A 350 12.71 -17.14 15.79
CA ALA A 350 14.08 -17.45 15.39
C ALA A 350 14.93 -16.18 15.51
N SER A 351 15.98 -16.24 16.34
CA SER A 351 16.95 -15.16 16.56
C SER A 351 17.85 -14.96 15.35
#